data_AF-A0A494YS71-F1
#
_entry.id   AF-A0A494YS71-F1
#
_cell.length_a   1.000
_cell.length_b   1.000
_cell.length_c   1.000
_cell.angle_alpha   90.00
_cell.angle_beta   90.00
_cell.angle_gamma   90.00
#
_symmetry.space_group_name_H-M   'P 1'
#
loop_
_entity.id
_entity.type
_entity.pdbx_description
1 polymer ?
#
loop_
_entity_poly.entity_id
_entity_poly.type
_entity_poly.pdbx_seq_one_letter_code
_entity_poly.pdbx_strand_id
1 'polypeptide(L)' 'MAKLGLLTATELAPLIESMKLSPVELTKHLLKRIDTFDPTIHSYINPLHDLALKQAKEAEMNIVDGH' A
#
# COMPACT_ATOMS: atom_id res chain seq x y z
N MET A 1 0.67 6.55 13.39
CA MET A 1 0.67 6.69 11.91
C MET A 1 2.04 6.42 11.26
N ALA A 2 3.00 5.74 11.91
CA ALA A 2 4.39 5.62 11.39
C ALA A 2 4.89 4.17 11.19
N LYS A 3 4.05 3.15 11.37
CA LYS A 3 4.52 1.75 11.49
C LYS A 3 4.27 0.88 10.25
N LEU A 4 3.22 1.15 9.45
CA LEU A 4 2.85 0.29 8.32
C LEU A 4 3.95 0.21 7.25
N GLY A 5 4.58 1.34 6.91
CA GLY A 5 5.69 1.37 5.95
C GLY A 5 7.02 0.76 6.43
N LEU A 6 7.07 0.20 7.64
CA LEU A 6 8.24 -0.49 8.20
C LEU A 6 7.99 -1.99 8.41
N LEU A 7 6.75 -2.46 8.24
CA LEU A 7 6.43 -3.88 8.34
C LEU A 7 6.95 -4.62 7.11
N THR A 8 7.41 -5.84 7.32
CA THR A 8 7.79 -6.77 6.26
C THR A 8 6.56 -7.29 5.51
N ALA A 9 6.78 -7.81 4.30
CA ALA A 9 5.71 -8.43 3.52
C ALA A 9 5.04 -9.59 4.28
N THR A 10 5.80 -10.37 5.05
CA THR A 10 5.30 -11.49 5.87
C THR A 10 4.49 -11.03 7.07
N GLU A 11 4.71 -9.81 7.59
CA GLU A 11 3.89 -9.22 8.64
C GLU A 11 2.61 -8.59 8.07
N LEU A 12 2.66 -8.06 6.85
CA LEU A 12 1.52 -7.42 6.19
C LEU A 12 0.52 -8.43 5.61
N ALA A 13 1.00 -9.52 5.00
CA ALA A 13 0.15 -10.53 4.38
C ALA A 13 -0.99 -11.05 5.28
N PRO A 14 -0.73 -11.54 6.51
CA PRO A 14 -1.81 -12.03 7.37
C PRO A 14 -2.77 -10.93 7.83
N LEU A 15 -2.34 -9.67 7.89
CA LEU A 15 -3.22 -8.54 8.23
C LEU A 15 -4.19 -8.22 7.10
N ILE A 16 -3.73 -8.36 5.86
CA ILE A 16 -4.53 -8.18 4.65
C ILE A 16 -5.52 -9.34 4.48
N GLU A 17 -5.05 -10.58 4.60
CA GLU A 17 -5.89 -11.79 4.52
C GLU A 17 -6.98 -11.80 5.60
N SER A 18 -6.66 -11.37 6.82
CA SER A 18 -7.63 -11.26 7.91
C SER A 18 -8.51 -10.00 7.84
N MET A 19 -8.42 -9.22 6.76
CA MET A 19 -9.14 -7.95 6.54
C MET A 19 -8.95 -6.91 7.65
N LYS A 20 -7.90 -7.05 8.48
CA LYS A 20 -7.53 -6.08 9.51
C LYS A 20 -6.85 -4.85 8.91
N LEU A 21 -6.32 -4.98 7.71
CA LEU A 21 -5.71 -3.92 6.92
C LEU A 21 -6.18 -4.04 5.48
N SER A 22 -6.80 -2.98 4.95
CA SER A 22 -7.16 -2.93 3.54
C SER A 22 -5.91 -2.74 2.66
N PRO A 23 -5.80 -3.44 1.51
CA PRO A 23 -4.76 -3.15 0.51
C PRO A 23 -4.77 -1.68 0.05
N VAL A 24 -5.97 -1.09 -0.08
CA VAL A 24 -6.15 0.31 -0.47
C VAL A 24 -5.61 1.25 0.60
N GLU A 25 -5.87 0.93 1.88
CA GLU A 25 -5.33 1.69 3.01
C GLU A 25 -3.79 1.63 3.05
N LEU A 26 -3.21 0.44 2.89
CA LEU A 26 -1.75 0.27 2.85
C LEU A 26 -1.12 1.07 1.71
N THR A 27 -1.67 0.97 0.50
CA THR A 27 -1.16 1.71 -0.66
C THR A 27 -1.23 3.21 -0.45
N LYS A 28 -2.35 3.74 0.06
CA LYS A 28 -2.46 5.17 0.41
C LYS A 28 -1.40 5.60 1.42
N HIS A 29 -1.13 4.76 2.41
CA HIS A 29 -0.11 5.03 3.42
C HIS A 29 1.29 5.14 2.79
N LEU A 30 1.64 4.22 1.89
CA LEU A 30 2.93 4.21 1.20
C LEU A 30 3.07 5.39 0.24
N LEU A 31 2.04 5.70 -0.55
CA LEU A 31 2.04 6.87 -1.45
C LEU A 31 2.25 8.17 -0.66
N LYS A 32 1.53 8.36 0.46
CA LYS A 32 1.75 9.51 1.34
C LYS A 32 3.19 9.60 1.85
N ARG A 33 3.82 8.45 2.12
CA ARG A 33 5.22 8.39 2.53
C ARG A 33 6.13 8.83 1.38
N ILE A 34 5.88 8.37 0.16
CA ILE A 34 6.59 8.82 -1.05
C ILE A 34 6.47 10.34 -1.18
N ASP A 35 5.27 10.90 -1.14
CA ASP A 35 5.04 12.35 -1.24
C ASP A 35 5.79 13.16 -0.17
N THR A 36 5.98 12.58 1.02
CA THR A 36 6.63 13.25 2.15
C THR A 36 8.17 13.23 2.02
N PHE A 37 8.75 12.13 1.55
CA PHE A 37 10.20 11.89 1.64
C PHE A 37 10.92 11.99 0.29
N ASP A 38 10.25 11.64 -0.81
CA ASP A 38 10.86 11.61 -2.13
C ASP A 38 11.32 12.98 -2.66
N PRO A 39 10.74 14.14 -2.27
CA PRO A 39 11.31 15.45 -2.62
C PRO A 39 12.75 15.68 -2.14
N THR A 40 13.21 14.89 -1.16
CA THR A 40 14.57 14.97 -0.61
C THR A 40 15.44 13.79 -1.06
N ILE A 41 14.85 12.59 -1.13
CA ILE A 41 15.59 11.36 -1.43
C ILE A 41 15.77 11.17 -2.94
N HIS A 42 14.85 11.68 -3.76
CA HIS A 42 14.83 11.52 -5.21
C HIS A 42 14.97 10.05 -5.66
N SER A 43 14.21 9.17 -5.00
CA SER A 43 14.22 7.73 -5.25
C SER A 43 13.32 7.30 -6.40
N TYR A 44 12.27 8.06 -6.73
CA TYR A 44 11.35 7.75 -7.81
C TYR A 44 11.51 8.71 -8.99
N ILE A 45 11.42 8.18 -10.21
CA ILE A 45 11.38 9.00 -11.43
C ILE A 45 9.95 9.46 -11.71
N ASN A 46 8.98 8.54 -11.65
CA ASN A 46 7.57 8.83 -11.91
C ASN A 46 6.65 7.95 -11.03
N PRO A 47 6.20 8.44 -9.86
CA PRO A 47 5.32 7.68 -8.99
C PRO A 47 3.88 7.61 -9.55
N LEU A 48 3.44 6.40 -9.91
CA LEU A 48 2.14 6.13 -10.54
C LEU A 48 1.00 5.95 -9.51
N HIS A 49 0.63 7.05 -8.85
CA HIS A 49 -0.37 7.08 -7.78
C HIS A 49 -1.71 6.44 -8.18
N ASP A 50 -2.29 6.86 -9.30
CA ASP A 50 -3.61 6.42 -9.74
C ASP A 50 -3.63 4.93 -10.07
N LEU A 51 -2.58 4.44 -10.75
CA LEU A 51 -2.45 3.03 -11.09
C LEU A 51 -2.29 2.17 -9.83
N ALA A 52 -1.45 2.60 -8.89
CA ALA A 52 -1.25 1.89 -7.63
C ALA A 52 -2.56 1.79 -6.83
N LEU A 53 -3.35 2.86 -6.77
CA LEU A 53 -4.66 2.84 -6.11
C LEU A 53 -5.68 1.98 -6.85
N LYS A 54 -5.64 1.94 -8.19
CA LYS A 54 -6.50 1.06 -8.98
C LYS A 54 -6.19 -0.42 -8.68
N GLN A 55 -4.91 -0.80 -8.72
CA GLN A 55 -4.47 -2.17 -8.43
C GLN A 55 -4.78 -2.59 -6.98
N ALA A 56 -4.66 -1.66 -6.03
CA ALA A 56 -5.01 -1.95 -4.64
C ALA A 56 -6.51 -2.25 -4.46
N LYS A 57 -7.38 -1.58 -5.20
CA LYS A 57 -8.83 -1.86 -5.20
C LYS A 57 -9.13 -3.22 -5.84
N GLU A 58 -8.48 -3.54 -6.94
CA GLU A 58 -8.61 -4.86 -7.59
C GLU A 58 -8.17 -5.99 -6.63
N ALA A 59 -7.04 -5.81 -5.93
CA ALA A 59 -6.59 -6.76 -4.92
C ALA A 59 -7.58 -6.90 -3.75
N GLU A 60 -8.14 -5.79 -3.26
CA GLU A 60 -9.16 -5.80 -2.22
C GLU A 60 -10.41 -6.57 -2.65
N MET A 61 -10.87 -6.39 -3.89
CA MET A 61 -11.98 -7.15 -4.46
C MET A 61 -11.67 -8.64 -4.53
N ASN A 62 -10.48 -9.03 -5.02
CA ASN A 62 -10.08 -10.43 -5.08
C ASN A 62 -10.10 -11.10 -3.70
N ILE A 63 -9.59 -10.41 -2.66
CA ILE A 63 -9.59 -10.93 -1.29
C ILE A 63 -11.01 -11.11 -0.75
N VAL A 64 -11.91 -10.15 -1.03
CA VAL A 64 -13.32 -10.24 -0.63
C VAL A 64 -14.05 -11.35 -1.35
N ASP A 65 -13.76 -11.56 -2.65
CA ASP A 65 -14.33 -12.64 -3.45
C ASP A 65 -13.72 -14.02 -3.13
N GLY A 66 -12.69 -14.08 -2.29
CA GLY A 66 -12.03 -15.32 -1.86
C GLY A 66 -11.06 -15.90 -2.89
N HIS A 67 -10.51 -15.05 -3.77
CA HIS A 67 -9.54 -15.38 -4.83
C HIS A 67 -8.09 -15.11 -4.42
#